data_AF-A0A9N7G8F9-F1
#
_entry.id   AF-A0A9N7G8F9-F1
#
_cell.length_a   1.000
_cell.length_b   1.000
_cell.length_c   1.000
_cell.angle_alpha   90.00
_cell.angle_beta   90.00
_cell.angle_gamma   90.00
#
_symmetry.space_group_name_H-M   'P 1'
#
loop_
_entity.id
_entity.type
_entity.pdbx_description
1 polymer ?
#
loop_
_entity_poly.entity_id
_entity_poly.type
_entity_poly.pdbx_seq_one_letter_code
_entity_poly.pdbx_strand_id
1 'polypeptide(L)'
;MFRILKDDDKNNIILFYVNRFLEQNNKENNLWFRSDSFLSLLKILNIVRNVCSHEERMYNIKFDRVSTKDISEMIGYNFYGDLKLAIVFVFLKMILTRNNFISLKEEIIMLFNKFNNKFEIVLFNEILNEMGIKLEDFYKL
;
A
#
# COMPACT_ATOMS: atom_id res chain seq x y z
N MET A 1 -18.73 6.64 -0.68
CA MET A 1 -18.52 7.73 0.29
C MET A 1 -17.53 8.79 -0.21
N PHE A 2 -16.32 8.46 -0.67
CA PHE A 2 -15.40 9.52 -1.16
C PHE A 2 -15.84 10.16 -2.50
N ARG A 3 -16.51 9.41 -3.38
CA ARG A 3 -17.03 9.91 -4.67
C ARG A 3 -18.17 10.94 -4.55
N ILE A 4 -18.89 10.96 -3.43
CA ILE A 4 -20.03 11.88 -3.22
C ILE A 4 -19.61 13.23 -2.66
N LEU A 5 -18.33 13.39 -2.31
CA LEU A 5 -17.78 14.64 -1.81
C LEU A 5 -17.58 15.65 -2.94
N LYS A 6 -17.62 16.94 -2.61
CA LYS A 6 -17.19 18.01 -3.51
C LYS A 6 -15.69 17.93 -3.72
N ASP A 7 -15.19 18.48 -4.82
CA ASP A 7 -13.77 18.37 -5.15
C ASP A 7 -12.87 19.10 -4.13
N ASP A 8 -13.33 20.23 -3.58
CA ASP A 8 -12.62 20.92 -2.49
C ASP A 8 -12.47 20.03 -1.24
N ASP A 9 -13.54 19.33 -0.84
CA ASP A 9 -13.50 18.42 0.30
C ASP A 9 -12.54 17.25 0.06
N LYS A 10 -12.57 16.67 -1.15
CA LYS A 10 -11.62 15.60 -1.53
C LYS A 10 -10.18 16.10 -1.44
N ASN A 11 -9.91 17.27 -2.00
CA ASN A 11 -8.58 17.86 -2.01
C ASN A 11 -8.10 18.15 -0.59
N ASN A 12 -8.95 18.68 0.29
CA ASN A 12 -8.62 18.91 1.69
C ASN A 12 -8.28 17.60 2.44
N ILE A 13 -9.03 16.53 2.20
CA ILE A 13 -8.75 15.21 2.80
C ILE A 13 -7.40 14.67 2.29
N ILE A 14 -7.16 14.74 0.97
CA ILE A 14 -5.90 14.28 0.39
C ILE A 14 -4.72 15.07 0.96
N LEU A 15 -4.83 16.39 0.99
CA LEU A 15 -3.82 17.29 1.51
C LEU A 15 -3.52 17.00 2.98
N PHE A 16 -4.54 16.73 3.79
CA PHE A 16 -4.38 16.33 5.19
C PHE A 16 -3.50 15.08 5.33
N TYR A 17 -3.78 14.01 4.57
CA TYR A 17 -3.00 12.78 4.65
C TYR A 17 -1.58 12.95 4.10
N VAL A 18 -1.44 13.70 3.01
CA VAL A 18 -0.15 13.98 2.37
C VAL A 18 0.75 14.78 3.31
N ASN A 19 0.26 15.92 3.83
CA ASN A 19 1.03 16.78 4.73
C ASN A 19 1.46 16.02 5.99
N ARG A 20 0.53 15.28 6.60
CA ARG A 20 0.85 14.48 7.79
C ARG A 20 1.93 13.43 7.50
N PHE A 21 1.88 12.77 6.34
CA PHE A 21 2.94 11.84 5.94
C PHE A 21 4.29 12.55 5.79
N LEU A 22 4.32 13.70 5.11
CA LEU A 22 5.55 14.46 4.87
C LEU A 22 6.17 14.92 6.19
N GLU A 23 5.36 15.47 7.09
CA GLU A 23 5.78 15.89 8.44
C GLU A 23 6.36 14.72 9.24
N GLN A 24 5.69 13.56 9.27
CA GLN A 24 6.15 12.39 10.02
C GLN A 24 7.43 11.76 9.48
N ASN A 25 7.77 12.02 8.22
CA ASN A 25 8.93 11.47 7.53
C ASN A 25 10.01 12.53 7.23
N ASN A 26 9.89 13.75 7.76
CA ASN A 26 10.81 14.87 7.51
C ASN A 26 11.08 15.10 6.01
N LYS A 27 10.05 15.00 5.17
CA LYS A 27 10.15 15.21 3.71
C LYS A 27 9.72 16.63 3.34
N GLU A 28 10.30 17.18 2.27
CA GLU A 28 9.93 18.48 1.74
C GLU A 28 8.49 18.48 1.19
N ASN A 29 7.80 19.62 1.34
CA ASN A 29 6.41 19.84 0.89
C ASN A 29 6.24 19.98 -0.62
N ASN A 30 7.29 19.69 -1.39
CA ASN A 30 7.33 19.91 -2.84
C ASN A 30 6.75 18.73 -3.64
N LEU A 31 6.40 17.63 -2.95
CA LEU A 31 5.87 16.41 -3.56
C LEU A 31 4.38 16.56 -3.87
N TRP A 32 4.04 16.59 -5.16
CA TRP A 32 2.66 16.64 -5.63
C TRP A 32 2.03 15.24 -5.64
N PHE A 33 0.86 15.10 -5.01
CA PHE A 33 0.05 13.87 -5.11
C PHE A 33 -1.26 14.12 -5.85
N ARG A 34 -1.50 13.44 -6.98
CA ARG A 34 -2.73 13.65 -7.76
C ARG A 34 -3.94 13.05 -7.04
N SER A 35 -5.06 13.76 -7.07
CA SER A 35 -6.32 13.29 -6.51
C SER A 35 -6.83 12.00 -7.17
N ASP A 36 -6.62 11.83 -8.47
CA ASP A 36 -6.94 10.60 -9.20
C ASP A 36 -6.11 9.39 -8.72
N SER A 37 -4.85 9.61 -8.37
CA SER A 37 -3.99 8.58 -7.79
C SER A 37 -4.52 8.15 -6.43
N PHE A 38 -4.91 9.12 -5.57
CA PHE A 38 -5.51 8.84 -4.26
C PHE A 38 -6.82 8.07 -4.39
N LEU A 39 -7.69 8.50 -5.29
CA LEU A 39 -8.96 7.84 -5.61
C LEU A 39 -8.76 6.40 -6.07
N SER A 40 -7.75 6.15 -6.89
CA SER A 40 -7.44 4.81 -7.39
C SER A 40 -6.95 3.89 -6.28
N LEU A 41 -6.10 4.40 -5.38
CA LEU A 41 -5.62 3.66 -4.22
C LEU A 41 -6.73 3.39 -3.19
N LEU A 42 -7.65 4.34 -2.98
CA LEU A 42 -8.85 4.11 -2.17
C LEU A 42 -9.73 2.99 -2.75
N LYS A 43 -9.86 2.90 -4.07
CA LYS A 43 -10.61 1.80 -4.72
C LYS A 43 -9.92 0.47 -4.49
N ILE A 44 -8.60 0.39 -4.63
CA ILE A 44 -7.82 -0.82 -4.32
C ILE A 44 -8.08 -1.25 -2.88
N LEU A 45 -7.96 -0.32 -1.92
CA LEU A 45 -8.18 -0.64 -0.51
C LEU A 45 -9.59 -1.18 -0.25
N ASN A 46 -10.60 -0.62 -0.93
CA ASN A 46 -11.97 -1.13 -0.84
C ASN A 46 -12.14 -2.53 -1.46
N ILE A 47 -11.48 -2.81 -2.58
CA ILE A 47 -11.46 -4.16 -3.19
C ILE A 47 -10.83 -5.16 -2.22
N VAL A 48 -9.66 -4.83 -1.68
CA VAL A 48 -8.93 -5.67 -0.71
C VAL A 48 -9.77 -5.94 0.53
N ARG A 49 -10.44 -4.90 1.07
CA ARG A 49 -11.37 -5.06 2.19
C ARG A 49 -12.50 -6.04 1.85
N ASN A 50 -13.09 -5.93 0.66
CA ASN A 50 -14.16 -6.83 0.24
C ASN A 50 -13.68 -8.28 0.12
N VAL A 51 -12.49 -8.48 -0.43
CA VAL A 51 -11.85 -9.79 -0.55
C VAL A 51 -11.61 -10.41 0.81
N CYS A 52 -11.10 -9.64 1.77
CA CYS A 52 -10.98 -10.09 3.17
C CYS A 52 -12.35 -10.52 3.73
N SER A 53 -13.40 -9.70 3.53
CA SER A 53 -14.71 -9.98 4.10
C SER A 53 -15.44 -11.16 3.45
N HIS A 54 -15.06 -11.52 2.23
CA HIS A 54 -15.62 -12.64 1.50
C HIS A 54 -14.71 -13.88 1.49
N GLU A 55 -13.62 -13.87 2.27
CA GLU A 55 -12.63 -14.96 2.37
C GLU A 55 -12.08 -15.40 1.00
N GLU A 56 -12.00 -14.45 0.06
CA GLU A 56 -11.46 -14.70 -1.27
C GLU A 56 -9.93 -14.77 -1.26
N ARG A 57 -9.36 -15.47 -2.24
CA ARG A 57 -7.91 -15.68 -2.32
C ARG A 57 -7.21 -14.44 -2.87
N MET A 58 -6.57 -13.69 -1.97
CA MET A 58 -5.87 -12.44 -2.28
C MET A 58 -4.83 -12.52 -3.42
N TYR A 59 -4.12 -13.65 -3.56
CA TYR A 59 -3.07 -13.82 -4.57
C TYR A 59 -3.61 -13.92 -6.01
N ASN A 60 -4.91 -14.13 -6.19
CA ASN A 60 -5.56 -14.14 -7.51
C ASN A 60 -5.94 -12.74 -8.00
N ILE A 61 -5.73 -11.71 -7.17
CA ILE A 61 -6.16 -10.36 -7.47
C ILE A 61 -5.02 -9.60 -8.11
N LYS A 62 -5.33 -8.98 -9.26
CA LYS A 62 -4.46 -8.03 -9.94
C LYS A 62 -5.17 -6.68 -10.01
N PHE A 63 -4.45 -5.61 -9.72
CA PHE A 63 -4.96 -4.25 -9.82
C PHE A 63 -4.55 -3.64 -11.15
N ASP A 64 -5.38 -3.82 -12.18
CA ASP A 64 -5.13 -3.23 -13.49
C ASP A 64 -5.27 -1.69 -13.43
N ARG A 65 -4.37 -0.99 -14.14
CA ARG A 65 -4.47 0.47 -14.43
C ARG A 65 -4.44 1.38 -13.20
N VAL A 66 -3.56 1.13 -12.24
CA VAL A 66 -3.30 2.09 -11.15
C VAL A 66 -2.03 2.87 -11.44
N SER A 67 -2.14 4.19 -11.50
CA SER A 67 -0.97 5.06 -11.59
C SER A 67 -0.22 5.04 -10.26
N THR A 68 0.93 4.37 -10.23
CA THR A 68 1.76 4.23 -9.02
C THR A 68 2.91 5.20 -8.92
N LYS A 69 3.17 5.94 -10.01
CA LYS A 69 4.31 6.86 -10.10
C LYS A 69 4.33 7.83 -8.92
N ASP A 70 3.21 8.51 -8.67
CA ASP A 70 3.11 9.53 -7.62
C ASP A 70 3.39 8.95 -6.23
N ILE A 71 2.83 7.77 -5.91
CA ILE A 71 3.02 7.16 -4.60
C ILE A 71 4.39 6.49 -4.45
N SER A 72 4.91 5.92 -5.53
CA SER A 72 6.26 5.37 -5.61
C SER A 72 7.30 6.46 -5.33
N GLU A 73 7.17 7.61 -5.99
CA GLU A 73 8.04 8.78 -5.81
C GLU A 73 7.91 9.36 -4.40
N MET A 74 6.67 9.51 -3.92
CA MET A 74 6.40 10.07 -2.60
C MET A 74 6.94 9.19 -1.47
N ILE A 75 6.88 7.87 -1.60
CA ILE A 75 7.32 6.94 -0.54
C ILE A 75 8.77 6.49 -0.74
N GLY A 76 9.28 6.48 -1.97
CA GLY A 76 10.55 5.87 -2.34
C GLY A 76 10.45 4.34 -2.46
N TYR A 77 9.31 3.82 -2.92
CA TYR A 77 9.08 2.38 -3.09
C TYR A 77 9.04 2.01 -4.57
N ASN A 78 9.92 1.11 -5.00
CA ASN A 78 9.94 0.62 -6.38
C ASN A 78 8.99 -0.57 -6.49
N PHE A 79 7.91 -0.39 -7.25
CA PHE A 79 7.01 -1.48 -7.60
C PHE A 79 7.62 -2.34 -8.71
N TYR A 80 7.53 -3.66 -8.58
CA TYR A 80 7.95 -4.61 -9.61
C TYR A 80 6.76 -5.49 -10.01
N GLY A 81 6.63 -5.75 -11.32
CA GLY A 81 5.57 -6.59 -11.87
C GLY A 81 4.17 -5.98 -11.79
N ASP A 82 3.15 -6.82 -11.91
CA ASP A 82 1.74 -6.42 -11.76
C ASP A 82 1.49 -5.88 -10.34
N LEU A 83 0.69 -4.81 -10.25
CA LEU A 83 0.31 -4.20 -8.98
C LEU A 83 -0.62 -5.15 -8.23
N LYS A 84 -0.05 -5.83 -7.24
CA LYS A 84 -0.74 -6.78 -6.37
C LYS A 84 -0.79 -6.21 -4.94
N LEU A 85 -0.55 -6.97 -3.89
CA LEU A 85 -0.79 -6.53 -2.50
C LEU A 85 0.17 -5.46 -2.00
N ALA A 86 1.38 -5.38 -2.55
CA ALA A 86 2.38 -4.42 -2.09
C ALA A 86 1.88 -2.97 -2.09
N ILE A 87 1.07 -2.59 -3.08
CA ILE A 87 0.53 -1.22 -3.17
C ILE A 87 -0.40 -0.85 -2.02
N VAL A 88 -1.04 -1.85 -1.41
CA VAL A 88 -1.89 -1.64 -0.23
C VAL A 88 -1.02 -1.21 0.94
N PHE A 89 0.09 -1.90 1.20
CA PHE A 89 0.99 -1.57 2.30
C PHE A 89 1.67 -0.22 2.08
N VAL A 90 2.07 0.07 0.83
CA VAL A 90 2.61 1.36 0.45
C VAL A 90 1.58 2.47 0.69
N PHE A 91 0.32 2.28 0.29
CA PHE A 91 -0.74 3.26 0.56
C PHE A 91 -1.03 3.42 2.05
N LEU A 92 -1.08 2.32 2.82
CA LEU A 92 -1.28 2.37 4.27
C LEU A 92 -0.15 3.11 4.99
N LYS A 93 1.10 3.06 4.50
CA LYS A 93 2.20 3.89 5.02
C LYS A 93 1.89 5.38 4.95
N MET A 94 1.23 5.83 3.89
CA MET A 94 0.82 7.23 3.73
C MET A 94 -0.37 7.59 4.64
N ILE A 95 -1.31 6.65 4.80
CA ILE A 95 -2.61 6.89 5.47
C ILE A 95 -2.59 6.62 6.97
N LEU A 96 -1.63 5.85 7.49
CA LEU A 96 -1.51 5.61 8.93
C LEU A 96 -0.55 6.60 9.58
N THR A 97 -0.66 6.73 10.90
CA THR A 97 0.38 7.38 11.68
C THR A 97 1.61 6.48 11.72
N ARG A 98 2.79 7.07 11.89
CA ARG A 98 4.06 6.33 12.03
C ARG A 98 3.95 5.12 12.97
N ASN A 99 3.43 5.30 14.18
CA ASN A 99 3.34 4.22 15.18
C ASN A 99 2.40 3.10 14.73
N ASN A 100 1.25 3.45 14.14
CA ASN A 100 0.30 2.46 13.65
C ASN A 100 0.87 1.67 12.47
N PHE A 101 1.61 2.34 11.58
CA PHE A 101 2.26 1.67 10.47
C PHE A 101 3.40 0.76 10.93
N ILE A 102 4.20 1.18 11.92
CA ILE A 102 5.25 0.34 12.52
C ILE A 102 4.63 -0.93 13.10
N SER A 103 3.58 -0.81 13.91
CA SER A 103 2.87 -1.96 14.49
C SER A 103 2.34 -2.91 13.40
N LEU A 104 1.68 -2.37 12.37
CA LEU A 104 1.18 -3.17 11.25
C LEU A 104 2.32 -3.91 10.53
N LYS A 105 3.43 -3.22 10.27
CA LYS A 105 4.60 -3.78 9.58
C LYS A 105 5.21 -4.93 10.38
N GLU A 106 5.36 -4.76 11.70
CA GLU A 106 5.88 -5.80 12.59
C GLU A 106 5.00 -7.04 12.57
N GLU A 107 3.67 -6.88 12.66
CA GLU A 107 2.72 -8.00 12.56
C GLU A 107 2.82 -8.74 11.22
N ILE A 108 2.95 -8.02 10.11
CA ILE A 108 3.14 -8.63 8.78
C ILE A 108 4.45 -9.40 8.70
N ILE A 109 5.56 -8.84 9.23
CA ILE A 109 6.86 -9.53 9.27
C ILE A 109 6.78 -10.78 10.14
N MET A 110 6.10 -10.73 11.28
CA MET A 110 5.85 -11.90 12.11
C MET A 110 5.08 -12.99 11.34
N LEU A 111 4.08 -12.61 10.54
CA LEU A 111 3.38 -13.55 9.66
C LEU A 111 4.31 -14.13 8.60
N PHE A 112 5.12 -13.31 7.94
CA PHE A 112 6.12 -13.79 6.96
C PHE A 112 7.05 -14.83 7.58
N ASN A 113 7.60 -14.54 8.76
CA ASN A 113 8.49 -15.47 9.47
C ASN A 113 7.77 -16.76 9.90
N LYS A 114 6.52 -16.66 10.35
CA LYS A 114 5.69 -17.82 10.72
C LYS A 114 5.45 -18.77 9.56
N PHE A 115 5.36 -18.24 8.33
CA PHE A 115 5.06 -19.01 7.13
C PHE A 115 6.29 -19.38 6.29
N ASN A 116 7.44 -18.74 6.52
CA ASN A 116 8.65 -18.92 5.71
C ASN A 116 9.08 -20.39 5.56
N ASN A 117 8.97 -21.18 6.62
CA ASN A 117 9.40 -22.59 6.64
C ASN A 117 8.23 -23.58 6.51
N LYS A 118 7.04 -23.10 6.12
CA LYS A 118 5.84 -23.94 5.99
C LYS A 118 5.59 -24.45 4.57
N PHE A 119 6.42 -24.03 3.61
CA PHE A 119 6.31 -24.42 2.22
C PHE A 119 7.54 -25.23 1.82
N GLU A 120 7.33 -26.47 1.38
CA GLU A 120 8.41 -27.40 1.01
C GLU A 120 8.73 -27.36 -0.49
N ILE A 121 7.73 -27.01 -1.32
CA ILE A 121 7.81 -27.13 -2.79
C ILE A 121 8.16 -25.78 -3.46
N VAL A 122 7.64 -24.68 -2.92
CA VAL A 122 7.80 -23.33 -3.46
C VAL A 122 8.45 -22.48 -2.37
N LEU A 123 9.51 -21.73 -2.70
CA LEU A 123 10.16 -20.88 -1.72
C LEU A 123 9.20 -19.77 -1.30
N PHE A 124 9.12 -19.46 -0.01
CA PHE A 124 8.21 -18.41 0.46
C PHE A 124 8.50 -17.05 -0.20
N ASN A 125 9.76 -16.76 -0.54
CA ASN A 125 10.13 -15.57 -1.28
C ASN A 125 9.52 -15.53 -2.70
N GLU A 126 9.35 -16.68 -3.36
CA GLU A 126 8.66 -16.76 -4.66
C GLU A 126 7.18 -16.42 -4.51
N ILE A 127 6.54 -16.87 -3.42
CA ILE A 127 5.16 -16.52 -3.08
C ILE A 127 5.03 -15.01 -2.84
N LEU A 128 5.96 -14.41 -2.09
CA LEU A 128 5.96 -12.96 -1.85
C LEU A 128 6.18 -12.17 -3.13
N ASN A 129 7.09 -12.60 -4.00
CA ASN A 129 7.30 -11.99 -5.32
C ASN A 129 6.04 -12.08 -6.17
N GLU A 130 5.33 -13.22 -6.14
CA GLU A 130 4.02 -13.37 -6.76
C GLU A 130 2.94 -12.51 -6.11
N MET A 131 3.12 -11.99 -4.90
CA MET A 131 2.24 -10.99 -4.29
C MET A 131 2.68 -9.55 -4.58
N GLY A 132 3.75 -9.37 -5.37
CA GLY A 132 4.38 -8.08 -5.68
C GLY A 132 5.25 -7.53 -4.55
N ILE A 133 5.59 -8.36 -3.55
CA ILE A 133 6.32 -7.96 -2.33
C ILE A 133 7.76 -8.45 -2.41
N LYS A 134 8.69 -7.55 -2.68
CA LYS A 134 10.12 -7.82 -2.48
C LYS A 134 10.49 -7.52 -1.03
N LEU A 135 10.97 -8.52 -0.28
CA LEU A 135 11.27 -8.39 1.15
C LEU A 135 12.19 -7.21 1.47
N GLU A 136 13.27 -7.05 0.70
CA GLU A 136 14.23 -5.96 0.87
C GLU A 136 13.57 -4.57 0.80
N ASP A 137 12.60 -4.39 -0.08
CA ASP A 137 11.91 -3.11 -0.25
C ASP A 137 10.78 -2.95 0.77
N PHE A 138 10.12 -4.06 1.16
CA PHE A 138 9.15 -4.06 2.24
C PHE A 138 9.79 -3.67 3.59
N TYR A 139 11.03 -4.13 3.86
CA TYR A 139 11.76 -3.72 5.06
C TYR A 139 12.13 -2.23 5.08
N LYS A 140 12.19 -1.55 3.92
CA LYS A 140 12.45 -0.12 3.81
C LYS A 140 11.19 0.75 3.93
N LEU A 141 9.99 0.15 3.85
CA LEU A 141 8.74 0.85 4.16
C LEU A 141 8.72 1.27 5.63
#